data_AF-A0A553DXF6-F1
#
_entry.id   AF-A0A553DXF6-F1
#
_cell.length_a   1.000
_cell.length_b   1.000
_cell.length_c   1.000
_cell.angle_alpha   90.00
_cell.angle_beta   90.00
_cell.angle_gamma   90.00
#
_symmetry.space_group_name_H-M   'P 1'
#
loop_
_entity.id
_entity.type
_entity.pdbx_description
1 polymer ?
#
loop_
_entity_poly.entity_id
_entity_poly.type
_entity_poly.pdbx_seq_one_letter_code
_entity_poly.pdbx_strand_id
1 'polypeptide(L)'
;MKYLFSLATILLTMNILSAQDSIKTYKIESRTFEIEKKYQVNEISIKSNSTYINTLYKVYEKSQIANYKNLTPSIKENGTFRKKGDFYFLKPYNQNFEMGCYKITAKKMVYYYDWHDKIKKGAIFRRIKQ
;
A
#
# COMPACT_ATOMS: atom_id res chain seq x y z
N MET A 1 20.75 -34.24 -21.96
CA MET A 1 20.31 -33.79 -20.62
C MET A 1 20.92 -32.47 -20.12
N LYS A 2 21.76 -31.74 -20.87
CA LYS A 2 22.31 -30.43 -20.43
C LYS A 2 21.39 -29.22 -20.71
N TYR A 3 20.49 -29.31 -21.70
CA TYR A 3 19.63 -28.19 -22.13
C TYR A 3 18.29 -28.09 -21.38
N LEU A 4 17.84 -29.16 -20.72
CA LEU A 4 16.61 -29.12 -19.92
C LEU A 4 16.79 -28.30 -18.64
N PHE A 5 17.99 -28.35 -18.04
CA PHE A 5 18.33 -27.56 -16.86
C PHE A 5 18.42 -26.06 -17.15
N SER A 6 18.86 -25.64 -18.34
CA SER A 6 18.91 -24.22 -18.72
C SER A 6 17.53 -23.66 -19.06
N LEU A 7 16.63 -24.47 -19.62
CA LEU A 7 15.26 -24.02 -19.93
C LEU A 7 14.43 -23.80 -18.65
N ALA A 8 14.58 -24.70 -17.67
CA ALA A 8 13.89 -24.59 -16.38
C ALA A 8 14.34 -23.36 -15.57
N THR A 9 15.62 -23.01 -15.63
CA THR A 9 16.15 -21.80 -14.97
C THR A 9 15.64 -20.51 -15.62
N ILE A 10 15.53 -20.47 -16.96
CA ILE A 10 14.97 -19.31 -17.67
C ILE A 10 13.48 -19.12 -17.33
N LEU A 11 12.67 -20.20 -17.34
CA LEU A 11 11.26 -20.12 -16.96
C LEU A 11 11.06 -19.67 -15.50
N LEU A 12 11.92 -20.11 -14.58
CA LEU A 12 11.83 -19.70 -13.18
C LEU A 12 12.11 -18.20 -13.00
N THR A 13 13.09 -17.65 -13.73
CA THR A 13 13.41 -16.21 -13.63
C THR A 13 12.32 -15.29 -14.19
N MET A 14 11.59 -15.71 -15.23
CA MET A 14 10.50 -14.90 -15.80
C MET A 14 9.28 -14.80 -14.88
N ASN A 15 8.99 -15.84 -14.10
CA ASN A 15 7.89 -15.82 -13.11
C ASN A 15 8.18 -14.90 -11.92
N ILE A 16 9.46 -14.72 -11.55
CA ILE A 16 9.85 -13.86 -10.42
C ILE A 16 9.72 -12.38 -10.81
N LEU A 17 10.14 -12.00 -12.03
CA LEU A 17 10.01 -10.61 -12.51
C LEU A 17 8.53 -10.17 -12.59
N SER A 18 7.66 -11.04 -13.08
CA SER A 18 6.22 -10.75 -13.22
C SER A 18 5.49 -10.66 -11.87
N ALA A 19 5.96 -11.36 -10.84
CA ALA A 19 5.43 -11.24 -9.48
C ALA A 19 5.80 -9.90 -8.81
N GLN A 20 6.97 -9.33 -9.12
CA GLN A 20 7.44 -8.07 -8.51
C GLN A 20 6.74 -6.84 -9.10
N ASP A 21 6.33 -6.87 -10.37
CA ASP A 21 5.47 -5.84 -10.98
C ASP A 21 3.99 -5.92 -10.55
N SER A 22 3.59 -7.03 -9.92
CA SER A 22 2.21 -7.27 -9.49
C SER A 22 1.83 -6.51 -8.22
N ILE A 23 2.80 -6.12 -7.38
CA ILE A 23 2.56 -5.46 -6.09
C ILE A 23 3.10 -4.02 -6.11
N LYS A 24 2.20 -3.07 -5.83
CA LYS A 24 2.51 -1.65 -5.81
C LYS A 24 2.31 -1.11 -4.40
N THR A 25 3.40 -0.83 -3.70
CA THR A 25 3.36 -0.29 -2.33
C THR A 25 3.55 1.23 -2.31
N TYR A 26 2.69 1.91 -1.56
CA TYR A 26 2.70 3.36 -1.37
C TYR A 26 2.76 3.69 0.11
N LYS A 27 3.55 4.68 0.50
CA LYS A 27 3.78 5.08 1.89
C LYS A 27 3.49 6.55 2.13
N ILE A 28 2.96 6.84 3.31
CA ILE A 28 2.93 8.19 3.89
C ILE A 28 3.50 8.17 5.30
N GLU A 29 4.17 9.25 5.67
CA GLU A 29 4.64 9.53 7.03
C GLU A 29 3.80 10.68 7.57
N SER A 30 3.27 10.56 8.78
CA SER A 30 2.47 11.62 9.39
C SER A 30 2.67 11.67 10.90
N ARG A 31 2.16 12.73 11.52
CA ARG A 31 1.95 12.76 12.96
C ARG A 31 0.66 12.03 13.32
N THR A 32 0.59 11.57 14.57
CA THR A 32 -0.65 11.09 15.20
C THR A 32 -1.14 12.14 16.20
N PHE A 33 -2.31 11.88 16.81
CA PHE A 33 -2.80 12.64 17.96
C PHE A 33 -2.44 11.98 19.31
N GLU A 34 -1.63 10.92 19.29
CA GLU A 34 -1.24 10.18 20.50
C GLU A 34 -0.04 10.84 21.19
N ILE A 35 -0.08 10.90 22.52
CA ILE A 35 0.99 11.49 23.33
C ILE A 35 2.28 10.69 23.21
N GLU A 36 2.18 9.37 23.28
CA GLU A 36 3.32 8.47 23.26
C GLU A 36 3.82 8.20 21.84
N LYS A 37 2.94 7.79 20.92
CA LYS A 37 3.33 7.40 19.56
C LYS A 37 3.05 8.51 18.55
N LYS A 38 3.79 9.61 18.67
CA LYS A 38 3.55 10.89 17.98
C LYS A 38 3.66 10.82 16.46
N TYR A 39 4.25 9.77 15.90
CA TYR A 39 4.46 9.63 14.45
C TYR A 39 3.96 8.28 13.96
N GLN A 40 3.63 8.21 12.68
CA GLN A 40 3.23 6.97 12.04
C GLN A 40 3.73 6.89 10.60
N VAL A 41 3.88 5.64 10.16
CA VAL A 41 4.11 5.26 8.77
C VAL A 41 2.95 4.38 8.34
N ASN A 42 2.21 4.80 7.31
CA ASN A 42 1.15 4.00 6.71
C ASN A 42 1.60 3.54 5.32
N GLU A 43 1.56 2.23 5.09
CA GLU A 43 1.77 1.60 3.80
C GLU A 43 0.48 0.98 3.25
N ILE A 44 0.20 1.23 1.97
CA ILE A 44 -0.86 0.54 1.24
C ILE A 44 -0.22 -0.18 0.05
N SER A 45 -0.33 -1.51 0.02
CA SER A 45 0.13 -2.36 -1.06
C SER A 45 -1.05 -2.84 -1.89
N ILE A 46 -1.06 -2.52 -3.19
CA ILE A 46 -2.08 -2.91 -4.15
C ILE A 46 -1.56 -4.08 -4.97
N LYS A 47 -2.32 -5.18 -5.05
CA LYS A 47 -1.98 -6.37 -5.83
C LYS A 47 -2.81 -6.44 -7.11
N SER A 48 -2.29 -7.10 -8.14
CA SER A 48 -2.96 -7.27 -9.44
C SER A 48 -4.27 -8.06 -9.36
N ASN A 49 -4.43 -8.92 -8.34
CA ASN A 49 -5.63 -9.73 -8.11
C ASN A 49 -6.75 -8.99 -7.38
N SER A 50 -6.83 -7.66 -7.50
CA SER A 50 -7.87 -6.82 -6.85
C SER A 50 -7.87 -6.86 -5.31
N THR A 51 -6.75 -7.22 -4.69
CA THR A 51 -6.59 -7.19 -3.23
C THR A 51 -5.60 -6.12 -2.80
N TYR A 52 -5.72 -5.68 -1.54
CA TYR A 52 -4.76 -4.76 -0.94
C TYR A 52 -4.39 -5.19 0.48
N ILE A 53 -3.26 -4.66 0.95
CA ILE A 53 -2.81 -4.74 2.34
C ILE A 53 -2.53 -3.33 2.82
N ASN A 54 -3.14 -2.94 3.94
CA ASN A 54 -2.87 -1.70 4.66
C ASN A 54 -2.08 -2.03 5.93
N THR A 55 -0.91 -1.42 6.11
CA THR A 55 -0.03 -1.66 7.26
C THR A 55 0.33 -0.33 7.89
N LEU A 56 0.00 -0.17 9.18
CA LEU A 56 0.29 1.02 9.96
C LEU A 56 1.34 0.72 11.02
N TYR A 57 2.39 1.50 11.06
CA TYR A 57 3.40 1.51 12.11
C TYR A 57 3.30 2.82 12.87
N LYS A 58 3.32 2.76 14.20
CA LYS A 58 3.33 3.94 15.05
C LYS A 58 4.64 3.98 15.84
N VAL A 59 5.26 5.15 15.93
CA VAL A 59 6.56 5.36 16.56
C VAL A 59 6.54 6.57 17.48
N TYR A 60 7.42 6.54 18.48
CA TYR A 60 7.52 7.58 19.50
C TYR A 60 8.25 8.80 18.93
N GLU A 61 9.34 8.56 18.20
CA GLU A 61 10.22 9.59 17.68
C GLU A 61 10.31 9.57 16.15
N LYS A 62 10.51 10.75 15.55
CA LYS A 62 10.63 10.89 14.10
C LYS A 62 11.84 10.12 13.53
N SER A 63 12.93 10.04 14.30
CA SER A 63 14.16 9.30 13.95
C SER A 63 13.89 7.82 13.67
N GLN A 64 12.93 7.22 14.38
CA GLN A 64 12.56 5.81 14.26
C GLN A 64 11.85 5.48 12.94
N ILE A 65 11.35 6.49 12.23
CA ILE A 65 10.68 6.33 10.92
C ILE A 65 11.63 5.71 9.88
N ALA A 66 12.94 5.90 9.98
CA ALA A 66 13.88 5.30 9.04
C ALA A 66 13.89 3.75 9.13
N ASN A 67 13.71 3.22 10.35
CA ASN A 67 13.80 1.79 10.65
C ASN A 67 12.45 1.17 11.03
N TYR A 68 11.34 1.83 10.67
CA TYR A 68 9.99 1.42 11.05
C TYR A 68 9.64 -0.03 10.67
N LYS A 69 10.26 -0.59 9.63
CA LYS A 69 10.04 -1.97 9.19
C LYS A 69 10.52 -3.03 10.20
N ASN A 70 11.40 -2.66 11.13
CA ASN A 70 11.86 -3.53 12.21
C ASN A 70 10.87 -3.59 13.39
N LEU A 71 9.79 -2.80 13.33
CA LEU A 71 8.79 -2.70 14.37
C LEU A 71 7.60 -3.60 14.06
N THR A 72 6.87 -4.00 15.10
CA THR A 72 5.57 -4.67 14.95
C THR A 72 4.54 -3.65 14.45
N PRO A 73 3.79 -3.95 13.37
CA PRO A 73 2.71 -3.07 12.90
C PRO A 73 1.64 -2.89 13.98
N SER A 74 1.16 -1.67 14.16
CA SER A 74 -0.01 -1.39 14.99
C SER A 74 -1.31 -1.82 14.32
N ILE A 75 -1.35 -1.79 12.98
CA ILE A 75 -2.47 -2.31 12.18
C ILE A 75 -1.88 -3.08 11.01
N LYS A 76 -2.46 -4.25 10.71
CA LYS A 76 -2.25 -4.97 9.47
C LYS A 76 -3.60 -5.49 8.99
N GLU A 77 -4.12 -4.85 7.96
CA GLU A 77 -5.46 -5.10 7.44
C GLU A 77 -5.39 -5.51 5.97
N ASN A 78 -6.24 -6.45 5.58
CA ASN A 78 -6.36 -6.91 4.21
C ASN A 78 -7.77 -6.59 3.70
N GLY A 79 -7.88 -6.40 2.40
CA GLY A 79 -9.17 -6.21 1.76
C GLY A 79 -9.12 -6.37 0.26
N THR A 80 -10.23 -6.02 -0.37
CA THR A 80 -10.36 -5.92 -1.82
C THR A 80 -10.49 -4.47 -2.24
N PHE A 81 -10.28 -4.21 -3.51
CA PHE A 81 -10.67 -2.94 -4.09
C PHE A 81 -11.46 -3.15 -5.36
N ARG A 82 -12.35 -2.20 -5.64
CA ARG A 82 -12.98 -2.04 -6.95
C ARG A 82 -12.48 -0.77 -7.61
N LYS A 83 -12.51 -0.73 -8.94
CA LYS A 83 -12.15 0.45 -9.73
C LYS A 83 -13.39 1.02 -10.40
N LYS A 84 -13.58 2.34 -10.34
CA LYS A 84 -14.61 3.09 -11.09
C LYS A 84 -13.95 4.32 -11.71
N GLY A 85 -13.81 4.31 -13.03
CA GLY A 85 -13.02 5.32 -13.75
C GLY A 85 -11.57 5.34 -13.26
N ASP A 86 -11.08 6.52 -12.90
CA ASP A 86 -9.73 6.74 -12.37
C ASP A 86 -9.54 6.35 -10.90
N PHE A 87 -10.62 6.01 -10.21
CA PHE A 87 -10.65 5.87 -8.76
C PHE A 87 -10.72 4.41 -8.31
N TYR A 88 -10.00 4.13 -7.25
CA TYR A 88 -9.92 2.87 -6.53
C TYR A 88 -10.64 3.04 -5.20
N PHE A 89 -11.54 2.11 -4.88
CA PHE A 89 -12.33 2.10 -3.66
C PHE A 89 -11.94 0.88 -2.84
N LEU A 90 -11.29 1.11 -1.71
CA LEU A 90 -10.71 0.07 -0.87
C LEU A 90 -11.76 -0.38 0.16
N LYS A 91 -11.97 -1.68 0.27
CA LYS A 91 -12.92 -2.30 1.22
C LYS A 91 -12.21 -3.39 2.04
N PRO A 92 -12.05 -3.21 3.36
CA PRO A 92 -11.54 -4.24 4.25
C PRO A 92 -12.43 -5.48 4.26
N TYR A 93 -11.85 -6.66 4.49
CA TYR A 93 -12.65 -7.89 4.60
C TYR A 93 -13.55 -7.93 5.84
N ASN A 94 -13.15 -7.26 6.90
CA ASN A 94 -13.84 -7.20 8.18
C ASN A 94 -14.82 -6.01 8.29
N GLN A 95 -15.05 -5.26 7.21
CA GLN A 95 -15.94 -4.10 7.22
C GLN A 95 -16.90 -4.12 6.03
N ASN A 96 -18.10 -3.58 6.26
CA ASN A 96 -19.14 -3.50 5.24
C ASN A 96 -19.11 -2.20 4.44
N PHE A 97 -18.19 -1.28 4.76
CA PHE A 97 -18.04 0.01 4.11
C PHE A 97 -16.65 0.17 3.47
N GLU A 98 -16.52 1.13 2.56
CA GLU A 98 -15.26 1.45 1.88
C GLU A 98 -14.45 2.44 2.73
N MET A 99 -13.14 2.21 2.85
CA MET A 99 -12.20 3.10 3.55
C MET A 99 -11.81 4.34 2.73
N GLY A 100 -12.50 4.58 1.61
CA GLY A 100 -12.37 5.81 0.86
C GLY A 100 -12.01 5.65 -0.61
N CYS A 101 -11.85 6.81 -1.25
CA CYS A 101 -11.61 6.96 -2.67
C CYS A 101 -10.15 7.32 -2.93
N TYR A 102 -9.49 6.62 -3.85
CA TYR A 102 -8.07 6.80 -4.12
C TYR A 102 -7.77 6.90 -5.61
N LYS A 103 -6.99 7.90 -6.03
CA LYS A 103 -6.42 7.93 -7.38
C LYS A 103 -4.99 7.40 -7.33
N ILE A 104 -4.71 6.36 -8.11
CA ILE A 104 -3.44 5.64 -8.08
C ILE A 104 -2.69 5.85 -9.40
N THR A 105 -1.42 6.19 -9.30
CA THR A 105 -0.49 6.36 -10.43
C THR A 105 0.78 5.53 -10.18
N ALA A 106 1.68 5.46 -11.16
CA ALA A 106 2.97 4.81 -10.97
C ALA A 106 3.79 5.41 -9.80
N LYS A 107 3.68 6.72 -9.58
CA LYS A 107 4.52 7.48 -8.62
C LYS A 107 3.87 7.68 -7.24
N LYS A 108 2.54 7.74 -7.18
CA LYS A 108 1.81 8.09 -5.96
C LYS A 108 0.38 7.56 -5.93
N MET A 109 -0.16 7.46 -4.72
CA MET A 109 -1.56 7.19 -4.41
C MET A 109 -2.10 8.39 -3.63
N VAL A 110 -3.24 8.93 -4.03
CA VAL A 110 -3.84 10.13 -3.42
C VAL A 110 -5.22 9.77 -2.90
N TYR A 111 -5.43 9.96 -1.61
CA TYR A 111 -6.73 9.84 -0.96
C TYR A 111 -7.58 11.06 -1.28
N TYR A 112 -8.87 10.83 -1.54
CA TYR A 112 -9.88 11.85 -1.73
C TYR A 112 -11.04 11.60 -0.78
N TYR A 113 -11.63 12.69 -0.29
CA TYR A 113 -12.78 12.66 0.62
C TYR A 113 -13.81 13.68 0.18
N ASP A 114 -15.07 13.41 0.52
CA ASP A 114 -16.17 14.32 0.27
C ASP A 114 -16.13 15.47 1.28
N TRP A 115 -16.26 16.70 0.80
CA TRP A 115 -16.28 17.92 1.60
C TRP A 115 -17.36 18.86 1.07
N HIS A 116 -18.52 18.85 1.73
CA HIS A 116 -19.76 19.43 1.20
C HIS A 116 -20.02 18.87 -0.21
N ASP A 117 -20.33 19.73 -1.18
CA ASP A 117 -20.65 19.33 -2.56
C ASP A 117 -19.40 19.15 -3.45
N LYS A 118 -18.22 18.98 -2.86
CA LYS A 118 -16.94 18.89 -3.59
C LYS A 118 -16.09 17.75 -3.07
N ILE A 119 -15.36 17.11 -3.98
CA ILE A 119 -14.32 16.15 -3.62
C ILE A 119 -13.01 16.90 -3.35
N LYS A 120 -12.38 16.68 -2.19
CA LYS A 120 -11.09 17.26 -1.82
C LYS A 120 -9.98 16.22 -1.79
N LYS A 121 -8.75 16.68 -2.06
CA LYS A 121 -7.52 15.89 -1.92
C LYS A 121 -7.14 15.83 -0.45
N GLY A 122 -6.95 14.62 0.06
CA GLY A 122 -6.39 14.34 1.37
C GLY A 122 -4.93 13.89 1.28
N ALA A 123 -4.62 12.80 1.98
CA ALA A 123 -3.29 12.23 2.09
C ALA A 123 -2.68 11.84 0.74
N ILE A 124 -1.37 12.10 0.58
CA ILE A 124 -0.58 11.70 -0.59
C ILE A 124 0.46 10.69 -0.17
N PHE A 125 0.34 9.47 -0.68
CA PHE A 125 1.26 8.37 -0.47
C PHE A 125 2.25 8.31 -1.63
N ARG A 126 3.54 8.21 -1.34
CA ARG A 126 4.61 8.07 -2.33
C ARG A 126 4.89 6.59 -2.60
N ARG A 127 5.14 6.24 -3.86
CA ARG A 127 5.54 4.87 -4.24
C ARG A 127 6.87 4.52 -3.57
N ILE A 128 6.94 3.37 -2.91
CA ILE A 128 8.20 2.75 -2.51
C ILE A 128 8.67 1.87 -3.67
N LYS A 129 9.89 2.07 -4.14
CA LYS A 129 10.55 1.12 -5.04
C LYS A 129 11.13 0.00 -4.16
N GLN A 130 10.68 -1.23 -4.39
CA GLN A 130 11.30 -2.42 -3.80
C GLN A 130 12.53 -2.80 -4.61
#